data_AF-A0A8X6SEP9-F1
#
_entry.id   AF-A0A8X6SEP9-F1
#
_cell.length_a   1.000
_cell.length_b   1.000
_cell.length_c   1.000
_cell.angle_alpha   90.00
_cell.angle_beta   90.00
_cell.angle_gamma   90.00
#
_symmetry.space_group_name_H-M   'P 1'
#
loop_
_entity.id
_entity.type
_entity.pdbx_description
1 polymer ?
#
loop_
_entity_poly.entity_id
_entity_poly.type
_entity_poly.pdbx_seq_one_letter_code
_entity_poly.pdbx_strand_id
1 'polypeptide(L)'
;MEDEMIVPSSIAKKRKFNIDISKEKDGETVKLLAPYSVYIGKGVCLEVKDFRKTLYLGFVKSNEKNEVKNRFNLHVDQIPVLLEGLEHIQQHLKSM
;
A
#
# COMPACT_ATOMS: atom_id res chain seq x y z
N MET A 1 36.93 -30.79 8.66
CA MET A 1 35.71 -31.59 8.55
C MET A 1 34.89 -31.24 9.77
N GLU A 2 33.81 -30.47 9.73
CA GLU A 2 33.01 -29.91 8.65
C GLU A 2 32.45 -28.55 9.12
N ASP A 3 32.41 -27.59 8.20
CA ASP A 3 31.61 -26.37 8.31
C ASP A 3 30.12 -26.73 8.30
N GLU A 4 29.34 -26.24 9.26
CA GLU A 4 27.90 -26.01 9.04
C GLU A 4 27.47 -24.64 9.57
N MET A 5 27.60 -23.68 8.65
CA MET A 5 26.60 -22.68 8.27
C MET A 5 25.78 -22.00 9.37
N ILE A 6 26.27 -20.81 9.73
CA ILE A 6 25.48 -19.69 10.20
C ILE A 6 24.36 -19.44 9.17
N VAL A 7 23.11 -19.70 9.54
CA VAL A 7 21.95 -19.30 8.74
C VAL A 7 21.71 -17.80 9.00
N PRO A 8 21.91 -16.89 8.04
CA PRO A 8 21.46 -15.52 8.22
C PRO A 8 19.94 -15.55 8.11
N SER A 9 19.27 -15.52 9.27
CA SER A 9 17.88 -15.09 9.39
C SER A 9 17.79 -13.72 8.69
N SER A 10 17.29 -13.72 7.46
CA SER A 10 16.95 -12.52 6.73
C SER A 10 15.80 -11.88 7.48
N ILE A 11 16.13 -11.03 8.45
CA ILE A 11 15.20 -10.15 9.13
C ILE A 11 14.68 -9.22 8.04
N ALA A 12 13.60 -9.64 7.38
CA ALA A 12 12.79 -8.78 6.54
C ALA A 12 12.39 -7.63 7.46
N LYS A 13 13.07 -6.48 7.31
CA LYS A 13 12.78 -5.27 8.08
C LYS A 13 11.31 -5.00 7.90
N LYS A 14 10.50 -5.32 8.92
CA LYS A 14 9.07 -4.99 8.96
C LYS A 14 8.99 -3.50 8.64
N ARG A 15 8.43 -3.17 7.49
CA ARG A 15 8.20 -1.77 7.11
C ARG A 15 7.33 -1.19 8.22
N LYS A 16 7.81 -0.14 8.88
CA LYS A 16 7.01 0.59 9.88
C LYS A 16 5.86 1.24 9.10
N PHE A 17 4.73 0.56 9.07
CA PHE A 17 3.47 1.18 8.68
C PHE A 17 3.15 2.20 9.78
N ASN A 18 3.05 3.48 9.44
CA ASN A 18 2.52 4.47 10.39
C ASN A 18 1.04 4.12 10.58
N ILE A 19 0.73 3.56 11.74
CA ILE A 19 -0.62 3.17 12.14
C ILE A 19 -1.16 4.29 13.02
N ASP A 20 -2.31 4.86 12.64
CA ASP A 20 -3.17 5.57 13.59
C ASP A 20 -4.60 5.05 13.43
N ILE A 21 -5.05 4.25 14.40
CA ILE A 21 -6.38 3.60 14.50
C ILE A 21 -7.13 4.28 15.66
N SER A 22 -7.13 5.60 15.71
CA SER A 22 -7.81 6.32 16.79
C SER A 22 -9.27 6.62 16.40
N LYS A 23 -10.13 5.65 16.77
CA LYS A 23 -11.56 5.75 17.11
C LYS A 23 -12.57 5.27 16.05
N GLU A 24 -12.51 3.98 15.71
CA GLU A 24 -13.70 3.31 15.16
C GLU A 24 -14.66 2.96 16.33
N LYS A 25 -15.79 3.68 16.39
CA LYS A 25 -17.02 3.22 17.04
C LYS A 25 -17.96 2.72 15.95
N ASP A 26 -18.55 1.56 16.19
CA ASP A 26 -19.52 0.90 15.30
C ASP A 26 -20.62 1.86 14.82
N GLY A 27 -20.90 1.84 13.51
CA GLY A 27 -22.24 2.13 12.98
C GLY A 27 -22.47 3.42 12.18
N GLU A 28 -21.51 4.34 12.06
CA GLU A 28 -21.67 5.54 11.21
C GLU A 28 -20.67 5.52 10.07
N THR A 29 -21.15 5.76 8.83
CA THR A 29 -20.35 5.92 7.60
C THR A 29 -19.00 6.57 7.91
N VAL A 30 -17.93 5.77 7.85
CA VAL A 30 -16.58 6.14 8.27
C VAL A 30 -16.10 7.28 7.38
N LYS A 31 -16.32 8.52 7.83
CA LYS A 31 -15.57 9.66 7.31
C LYS A 31 -14.13 9.42 7.72
N LEU A 32 -13.26 9.08 6.76
CA LEU A 32 -11.82 9.09 6.97
C LEU A 32 -11.42 10.50 7.40
N LEU A 33 -11.21 10.69 8.70
CA LEU A 33 -10.76 11.97 9.28
C LEU A 33 -9.38 12.38 8.72
N ALA A 34 -8.59 11.41 8.28
CA ALA A 34 -7.40 11.58 7.48
C ALA A 34 -7.24 10.41 6.50
N PRO A 35 -6.61 10.61 5.32
CA PRO A 35 -6.34 9.52 4.40
C PRO A 35 -5.42 8.47 5.01
N TYR A 36 -5.80 7.19 4.91
CA TYR A 36 -4.94 6.08 5.34
C TYR A 36 -3.86 5.85 4.28
N SER A 37 -2.58 6.04 4.63
CA SER A 37 -1.47 6.03 3.67
C SER A 37 -0.41 4.98 3.99
N VAL A 38 -0.01 4.20 2.99
CA VAL A 38 1.02 3.16 3.05
C VAL A 38 2.11 3.45 2.04
N TYR A 39 3.34 3.71 2.53
CA TYR A 39 4.50 3.89 1.67
C TYR A 39 5.04 2.54 1.17
N ILE A 40 5.07 2.35 -0.15
CA ILE A 40 5.52 1.08 -0.76
C ILE A 40 6.94 1.17 -1.36
N GLY A 41 7.59 2.33 -1.30
CA GLY A 41 8.98 2.54 -1.69
C GLY A 41 9.16 3.41 -2.93
N LYS A 42 10.39 3.89 -3.16
CA LYS A 42 10.78 4.71 -4.32
C LYS A 42 9.86 5.91 -4.55
N GLY A 43 9.44 6.61 -3.51
CA GLY A 43 8.53 7.76 -3.62
C GLY A 43 7.08 7.39 -3.95
N VAL A 44 6.67 6.11 -3.85
CA VAL A 44 5.28 5.68 -4.11
C VAL A 44 4.54 5.41 -2.79
N CYS A 45 3.36 6.00 -2.67
CA CYS A 45 2.42 5.81 -1.57
C CYS A 45 1.07 5.33 -2.10
N LEU A 46 0.44 4.41 -1.37
CA LEU A 46 -0.97 4.04 -1.54
C LEU A 46 -1.79 4.77 -0.49
N GLU A 47 -2.87 5.40 -0.87
CA GLU A 47 -3.69 6.25 0.00
C GLU A 47 -5.16 5.85 -0.14
N VAL A 48 -5.84 5.47 0.94
CA VAL A 48 -7.31 5.42 0.95
C VAL A 48 -7.84 6.78 1.40
N LYS A 49 -8.70 7.38 0.59
CA LYS A 49 -9.28 8.71 0.88
C LYS A 49 -10.75 8.78 0.52
N ASP A 50 -11.47 9.66 1.22
CA ASP A 50 -12.80 10.10 0.82
C ASP A 50 -12.70 11.31 -0.11
N PHE A 51 -13.46 11.27 -1.20
CA PHE A 51 -13.75 12.43 -2.02
C PHE A 51 -15.23 12.42 -2.41
N ARG A 52 -15.96 13.46 -1.98
CA ARG A 52 -17.40 13.62 -2.26
C ARG A 52 -18.24 12.41 -1.81
N LYS A 53 -17.95 11.86 -0.62
CA LYS A 53 -18.64 10.68 -0.04
C LYS A 53 -18.37 9.39 -0.80
N THR A 54 -17.26 9.35 -1.52
CA THR A 54 -16.84 8.20 -2.30
C THR A 54 -15.41 7.87 -1.94
N LEU A 55 -15.16 6.58 -1.67
CA LEU A 55 -13.85 6.11 -1.28
C LEU A 55 -13.02 5.73 -2.51
N TYR A 56 -11.75 6.12 -2.48
CA TYR A 56 -10.79 5.82 -3.54
C TYR A 56 -9.49 5.27 -2.96
N LEU A 57 -8.89 4.32 -3.67
CA LEU A 57 -7.48 3.95 -3.54
C LEU A 57 -6.64 4.81 -4.48
N GLY A 58 -5.88 5.73 -3.92
CA GLY A 58 -4.93 6.60 -4.61
C GLY A 58 -3.53 6.00 -4.68
N PHE A 59 -2.93 6.00 -5.86
CA PHE A 59 -1.51 5.76 -6.10
C PHE A 59 -0.84 7.11 -6.28
N VAL A 60 0.06 7.48 -5.37
CA VAL A 60 0.74 8.77 -5.37
C VAL A 60 2.23 8.55 -5.54
N LYS A 61 2.80 9.11 -6.60
CA LYS A 61 4.25 9.17 -6.82
C LYS A 61 4.74 10.58 -6.50
N SER A 62 5.70 10.68 -5.58
CA SER A 62 6.40 11.92 -5.25
C SER A 62 7.89 11.83 -5.62
N ASN A 63 8.52 12.99 -5.81
CA ASN A 63 9.98 13.10 -5.91
C ASN A 63 10.64 13.23 -4.53
N GLU A 64 11.97 13.39 -4.50
CA GLU A 64 12.77 13.54 -3.28
C GLU A 64 12.44 14.81 -2.48
N LYS A 65 11.86 15.82 -3.12
CA LYS A 65 11.36 17.05 -2.48
C LYS A 65 9.91 16.91 -1.99
N ASN A 66 9.36 15.70 -1.99
CA ASN A 66 7.96 15.39 -1.68
C ASN A 66 6.92 16.05 -2.60
N GLU A 67 7.33 16.53 -3.78
CA GLU A 67 6.40 17.04 -4.78
C GLU A 67 5.72 15.87 -5.49
N VAL A 68 4.38 15.88 -5.52
CA VAL A 68 3.59 14.89 -6.26
C VAL A 68 3.84 15.05 -7.77
N LYS A 69 4.37 14.01 -8.40
CA LYS A 69 4.59 13.94 -9.86
C LYS A 69 3.50 13.19 -10.59
N ASN A 70 2.91 12.19 -9.95
CA ASN A 70 1.81 11.44 -10.53
C ASN A 70 0.80 11.05 -9.45
N ARG A 71 -0.48 11.05 -9.81
CA ARG A 71 -1.58 10.60 -8.97
C ARG A 71 -2.60 9.87 -9.85
N PHE A 72 -2.92 8.65 -9.46
CA PHE A 72 -3.98 7.86 -10.06
C PHE A 72 -4.92 7.42 -8.95
N ASN A 73 -6.24 7.42 -9.17
CA ASN A 73 -7.21 7.01 -8.17
C ASN A 73 -8.12 5.95 -8.78
N LEU A 74 -8.28 4.83 -8.07
CA LEU A 74 -9.26 3.79 -8.35
C LEU A 74 -10.37 3.88 -7.33
N HIS A 75 -11.61 3.64 -7.76
CA HIS A 75 -12.68 3.47 -6.81
C HIS A 75 -12.45 2.19 -6.00
N VAL A 76 -12.83 2.16 -4.73
CA VAL A 76 -12.52 1.01 -3.85
C VAL A 76 -13.19 -0.29 -4.26
N ASP A 77 -14.30 -0.23 -5.00
CA ASP A 77 -14.96 -1.40 -5.58
C ASP A 77 -14.11 -2.11 -6.66
N GLN A 78 -13.12 -1.43 -7.23
CA GLN A 78 -12.21 -1.99 -8.23
C GLN A 78 -11.01 -2.70 -7.59
N ILE A 79 -10.84 -2.63 -6.27
CA ILE A 79 -9.71 -3.24 -5.57
C ILE A 79 -9.64 -4.76 -5.79
N PRO A 80 -10.74 -5.55 -5.70
CA PRO A 80 -10.67 -6.99 -5.94
C PRO A 80 -10.12 -7.32 -7.34
N VAL A 81 -10.62 -6.64 -8.37
CA VAL A 81 -10.17 -6.84 -9.77
C VAL A 81 -8.71 -6.41 -9.95
N LEU A 82 -8.28 -5.33 -9.29
CA LEU A 82 -6.88 -4.93 -9.28
C LEU A 82 -5.97 -6.03 -8.69
N LEU A 83 -6.38 -6.65 -7.57
CA LEU A 83 -5.61 -7.72 -6.93
C LEU A 83 -5.46 -8.93 -7.86
N GLU A 84 -6.54 -9.37 -8.50
CA GLU A 84 -6.49 -10.44 -9.51
C GLU A 84 -5.52 -10.11 -10.66
N GLY A 85 -5.57 -8.87 -11.16
CA GLY A 85 -4.64 -8.40 -12.20
C GLY A 85 -3.19 -8.41 -11.74
N LEU A 86 -2.91 -7.98 -10.50
CA LEU A 86 -1.56 -8.00 -9.92
C LEU A 86 -1.04 -9.42 -9.73
N GLU A 87 -1.89 -10.37 -9.34
CA GLU A 87 -1.53 -11.78 -9.23
C GLU A 87 -1.13 -12.36 -10.58
N HIS A 88 -1.89 -12.10 -11.64
CA HIS A 88 -1.55 -12.54 -12.99
C HIS A 88 -0.22 -11.93 -13.49
N ILE A 89 0.01 -10.63 -13.26
CA ILE A 89 1.29 -9.99 -13.58
C ILE A 89 2.43 -10.65 -12.80
N GLN A 90 2.23 -10.93 -11.52
CA GLN A 90 3.25 -11.58 -10.71
C GLN A 90 3.58 -13.00 -11.20
N GLN A 91 2.58 -13.78 -11.62
CA GLN A 91 2.80 -15.09 -12.22
C GLN A 91 3.60 -14.99 -13.51
N HIS A 92 3.28 -14.04 -14.37
CA HIS A 92 4.03 -13.80 -15.61
C HIS A 92 5.50 -13.43 -15.32
N LEU A 93 5.75 -12.54 -14.37
CA LEU A 93 7.11 -12.14 -13.98
C LEU A 93 7.95 -13.29 -13.40
N LYS A 94 7.32 -14.32 -12.81
CA LYS A 94 8.02 -15.53 -12.34
C LYS A 94 8.38 -16.49 -13.47
N SER A 95 7.70 -16.38 -14.60
CA SER A 95 7.93 -17.23 -15.79
C SER A 95 8.95 -16.65 -16.77
N MET A 96 9.34 -15.39 -16.57
CA MET A 96 10.47 -14.75 -17.26
C MET A 96 11.79 -15.12 -16.59
#